data_AF-A0A352KPR3-F1
#
_entry.id   AF-A0A352KPR3-F1
#
_cell.length_a   1.000
_cell.length_b   1.000
_cell.length_c   1.000
_cell.angle_alpha   90.00
_cell.angle_beta   90.00
_cell.angle_gamma   90.00
#
_symmetry.space_group_name_H-M   'P 1'
#
loop_
_entity.id
_entity.type
_entity.pdbx_description
1 polymer ?
#
loop_
_entity_poly.entity_id
_entity_poly.type
_entity_poly.pdbx_seq_one_letter_code
_entity_poly.pdbx_strand_id
1 'polypeptide(L)'
;GPYFLELKTYRFRGHSMSDSNVYRDKSEEEQWAGRDPIQILKNRMLESQEITEEEYKSLDKEILDTIENEVVAFARQAPSPDVEDLEKYVLCDTDGDSEQGVNTNG
;
A
#
# COMPACT_ATOMS: atom_id res chain seq x y z
N GLY A 1 -0.36 -30.14 7.74
CA GLY A 1 -1.37 -29.51 8.61
C GLY A 1 -1.19 -28.00 8.59
N PRO A 2 -2.11 -27.21 9.18
CA PRO A 2 -1.95 -25.76 9.26
C PRO A 2 -0.84 -25.37 10.27
N TYR A 3 -0.30 -24.17 10.09
CA TYR A 3 0.67 -23.55 10.99
C TYR A 3 0.19 -22.15 11.38
N PHE A 4 0.57 -21.70 12.57
CA PHE A 4 0.40 -20.33 13.02
C PHE A 4 1.76 -19.63 13.04
N LEU A 5 1.83 -18.44 12.46
CA LEU A 5 3.02 -17.59 12.44
C LEU A 5 2.65 -16.21 12.98
N GLU A 6 3.39 -15.74 13.99
CA GLU A 6 3.31 -14.38 14.51
C GLU A 6 4.48 -13.56 13.96
N LEU A 7 4.17 -12.57 13.13
CA LEU A 7 5.17 -11.65 12.57
C LEU A 7 5.14 -10.34 13.37
N LYS A 8 6.10 -10.18 14.28
CA LYS A 8 6.23 -8.98 15.11
C LYS A 8 6.83 -7.84 14.30
N THR A 9 5.99 -6.88 13.92
CA THR A 9 6.35 -5.69 13.15
C THR A 9 5.94 -4.42 13.88
N TYR A 10 6.29 -3.26 13.31
CA TYR A 10 5.98 -1.95 13.86
C TYR A 10 5.42 -1.01 12.80
N ARG A 11 4.42 -0.21 13.17
CA ARG A 11 3.82 0.82 12.30
C ARG A 11 4.35 2.19 12.70
N PHE A 12 5.21 2.77 11.88
CA PHE A 12 5.87 4.04 12.19
C PHE A 12 4.93 5.25 12.22
N ARG A 13 3.86 5.26 11.41
CA ARG A 13 2.85 6.34 11.45
C ARG A 13 1.73 6.06 12.45
N GLY A 14 0.79 6.99 12.61
CA GLY A 14 -0.46 6.81 13.36
C GLY A 14 -1.38 5.74 12.73
N HIS A 15 -2.49 5.43 13.39
CA HIS A 15 -3.45 4.40 12.95
C HIS A 15 -4.10 4.72 11.62
N SER A 16 -4.29 6.00 11.37
CA SER A 16 -4.77 6.55 10.14
C SER A 16 -4.13 7.93 9.94
N MET A 17 -4.47 8.58 8.84
CA MET A 17 -4.10 9.97 8.58
C MET A 17 -4.69 10.95 9.61
N SER A 18 -5.78 10.58 10.30
CA SER A 18 -6.45 11.42 11.30
C SER A 18 -6.00 11.16 12.74
N ASP A 19 -5.17 10.15 12.97
CA ASP A 19 -4.73 9.76 14.32
C ASP A 19 -3.56 10.63 14.80
N SER A 20 -3.72 11.26 15.96
CA SER A 20 -2.73 12.11 16.62
C SER A 20 -1.63 11.33 17.36
N ASN A 21 -1.74 10.00 17.48
CA ASN A 21 -0.71 9.11 18.00
C ASN A 21 -0.28 9.37 19.46
N VAL A 22 -1.19 9.86 20.30
CA VAL A 22 -0.87 10.28 21.68
C VAL A 22 -0.71 9.13 22.69
N TYR A 23 -0.84 7.88 22.25
CA TYR A 23 -0.87 6.69 23.10
C TYR A 23 0.43 5.88 23.07
N ARG A 24 1.46 6.35 22.36
CA ARG A 24 2.77 5.68 22.26
C ARG A 24 3.89 6.59 22.73
N ASP A 25 4.90 5.98 23.34
CA ASP A 25 6.11 6.68 23.74
C ASP A 25 7.03 6.86 22.52
N LYS A 26 7.68 8.01 22.41
CA LYS A 26 8.63 8.28 21.33
C LYS A 26 9.85 7.36 21.39
N SER A 27 10.26 6.94 22.59
CA SER A 27 11.39 6.03 22.78
C SER A 27 11.11 4.64 22.20
N GLU A 28 9.85 4.18 22.24
CA GLU A 28 9.44 2.94 21.58
C GLU A 28 9.59 3.08 20.05
N GLU A 29 9.10 4.18 19.48
CA GLU A 29 9.23 4.45 18.04
C GLU A 29 10.69 4.47 17.58
N GLU A 30 11.56 5.14 18.32
CA GLU A 30 13.00 5.20 18.02
C GLU A 30 13.67 3.82 18.10
N GLN A 31 13.32 3.01 19.09
CA GLN A 31 13.83 1.64 19.22
C GLN A 31 13.45 0.78 18.00
N TRP A 32 12.22 0.92 17.51
CA TRP A 32 11.75 0.19 16.34
C TRP A 32 12.27 0.77 15.02
N ALA A 33 12.53 2.07 14.94
CA ALA A 33 13.16 2.69 13.77
C ALA A 33 14.56 2.11 13.51
N GLY A 34 15.32 1.80 14.57
CA GLY A 34 16.59 1.07 14.45
C GLY A 34 16.47 -0.38 13.93
N ARG A 35 15.23 -0.88 13.76
CA ARG A 35 14.92 -2.22 13.23
C ARG A 35 14.21 -2.16 11.89
N ASP A 36 14.31 -1.05 11.16
CA ASP A 36 13.73 -0.92 9.83
C ASP A 36 14.24 -2.04 8.90
N PRO A 37 13.35 -2.93 8.40
CA PRO A 37 13.76 -4.04 7.54
C PRO A 37 14.42 -3.59 6.24
N ILE A 38 14.10 -2.40 5.72
CA ILE A 38 14.73 -1.86 4.51
C ILE A 38 16.20 -1.52 4.80
N GLN A 39 16.46 -0.84 5.92
CA GLN A 39 17.83 -0.50 6.32
C GLN A 39 18.65 -1.76 6.66
N ILE A 40 18.04 -2.74 7.34
CA ILE A 40 18.69 -4.02 7.64
C ILE A 40 19.08 -4.74 6.34
N LEU A 41 18.17 -4.81 5.36
CA LEU A 41 18.46 -5.44 4.08
C LEU A 41 19.53 -4.69 3.30
N LYS A 42 19.40 -3.36 3.18
CA LYS A 42 20.40 -2.49 2.54
C LYS A 42 21.79 -2.76 3.10
N ASN A 43 21.95 -2.71 4.43
CA ASN A 43 23.25 -2.89 5.07
C ASN A 43 23.83 -4.28 4.80
N ARG A 44 23.00 -5.34 4.85
CA ARG A 44 23.44 -6.70 4.50
C ARG A 44 23.92 -6.82 3.06
N MET A 45 23.22 -6.18 2.12
CA MET A 45 23.59 -6.20 0.70
C MET A 45 24.88 -5.41 0.44
N LEU A 46 25.09 -4.29 1.14
CA LEU A 46 26.34 -3.52 1.08
C LEU A 46 27.52 -4.32 1.65
N GLU A 47 27.33 -4.95 2.81
CA GLU A 47 28.36 -5.77 3.47
C GLU A 47 28.76 -7.00 2.62
N SER A 48 27.78 -7.59 1.92
CA SER A 48 28.00 -8.72 1.00
C SER A 48 28.44 -8.29 -0.41
N GLN A 49 28.55 -6.98 -0.65
CA GLN A 49 28.91 -6.41 -1.96
C GLN A 49 27.94 -6.81 -3.08
N GLU A 50 26.68 -7.12 -2.74
CA GLU A 50 25.60 -7.39 -3.71
C GLU A 50 25.06 -6.10 -4.34
N ILE A 51 25.26 -4.97 -3.68
CA ILE A 51 24.93 -3.63 -4.18
C ILE A 51 25.98 -2.63 -3.69
N THR A 52 26.16 -1.53 -4.43
CA THR A 52 26.93 -0.35 -4.01
C THR A 52 26.01 0.74 -3.43
N GLU A 53 26.60 1.69 -2.70
CA GLU A 53 25.83 2.82 -2.17
C GLU A 53 25.28 3.70 -3.31
N GLU A 54 26.01 3.82 -4.41
CA GLU A 54 25.60 4.54 -5.62
C GLU A 54 24.40 3.86 -6.29
N GLU A 55 24.44 2.54 -6.47
CA GLU A 55 23.33 1.77 -7.03
C GLU A 55 22.07 1.87 -6.14
N TYR A 56 22.23 1.75 -4.82
CA TYR A 56 21.11 1.93 -3.89
C TYR A 56 20.48 3.33 -4.02
N LYS A 57 21.31 4.38 -4.05
CA LYS A 57 20.81 5.76 -4.21
C LYS A 57 20.13 5.98 -5.55
N SER A 58 20.65 5.38 -6.61
CA SER A 58 20.04 5.44 -7.93
C SER A 58 18.66 4.78 -7.92
N LEU A 59 18.54 3.60 -7.31
CA LEU A 59 17.29 2.86 -7.19
C LEU A 59 16.26 3.62 -6.35
N ASP A 60 16.66 4.12 -5.18
CA ASP A 60 15.78 4.88 -4.28
C ASP A 60 15.24 6.14 -4.99
N LYS A 61 16.11 6.85 -5.72
CA LYS A 61 15.71 8.00 -6.53
C LYS A 61 14.74 7.62 -7.65
N GLU A 62 15.05 6.58 -8.42
CA GLU A 62 14.19 6.11 -9.50
C GLU A 62 12.78 5.81 -9.00
N ILE A 63 12.67 5.07 -7.89
CA ILE A 63 11.37 4.72 -7.28
C ILE A 63 10.62 5.98 -6.83
N LEU A 64 11.29 6.92 -6.16
CA LEU A 64 10.67 8.16 -5.72
C LEU A 64 10.20 9.02 -6.91
N ASP A 65 11.01 9.09 -7.97
CA ASP A 65 10.67 9.81 -9.19
C ASP A 65 9.46 9.17 -9.90
N THR A 66 9.37 7.83 -9.95
CA THR A 66 8.19 7.14 -10.48
C THR A 66 6.94 7.41 -9.63
N ILE A 67 7.06 7.39 -8.30
CA ILE A 67 5.93 7.68 -7.41
C ILE A 67 5.39 9.09 -7.65
N GLU A 68 6.27 10.10 -7.66
CA GLU A 68 5.85 11.51 -7.77
C GLU A 68 5.35 11.85 -9.17
N ASN A 69 6.11 11.49 -10.21
CA ASN A 69 5.87 11.99 -11.56
C ASN A 69 4.87 11.14 -12.35
N GLU A 70 4.73 9.86 -12.02
CA GLU A 70 3.87 8.94 -12.75
C GLU A 70 2.67 8.52 -11.91
N VAL A 71 2.89 7.90 -10.75
CA VAL A 71 1.79 7.28 -9.96
C VAL A 71 0.85 8.33 -9.39
N VAL A 72 1.40 9.38 -8.74
CA VAL A 72 0.58 10.46 -8.17
C VAL A 72 -0.11 11.27 -9.27
N ALA A 73 0.60 11.54 -10.38
CA ALA A 73 0.02 12.25 -11.52
C ALA A 73 -1.14 11.49 -12.14
N PHE A 74 -0.98 10.18 -12.38
CA PHE A 74 -2.02 9.30 -12.88
C PHE A 74 -3.23 9.28 -11.94
N ALA A 75 -3.01 9.06 -10.64
CA ALA A 75 -4.09 8.99 -9.66
C ALA A 75 -4.89 10.30 -9.55
N ARG A 76 -4.23 11.46 -9.70
CA ARG A 76 -4.89 12.77 -9.68
C ARG A 76 -5.67 13.10 -10.95
N GLN A 77 -5.25 12.56 -12.09
CA GLN A 77 -5.89 12.79 -13.39
C GLN A 77 -7.01 11.79 -13.68
N ALA A 78 -7.06 10.67 -12.95
CA ALA A 78 -8.11 9.69 -13.08
C ALA A 78 -9.49 10.35 -12.90
N PRO A 79 -10.44 10.12 -13.82
CA PRO A 79 -11.79 10.66 -13.67
C PRO A 79 -12.46 10.05 -12.44
N SER A 80 -13.39 10.80 -11.84
CA SER A 80 -14.30 10.23 -10.85
C SER A 80 -15.04 9.03 -11.46
N PRO A 81 -15.36 7.99 -10.66
CA PRO A 81 -16.17 6.89 -11.14
C PRO A 81 -17.55 7.39 -11.58
N ASP A 82 -18.14 6.71 -12.56
CA ASP A 82 -19.52 6.97 -12.98
C ASP A 82 -20.48 6.53 -11.88
N VAL A 83 -21.54 7.31 -11.66
CA VAL A 83 -22.61 6.96 -10.71
C VAL A 83 -23.37 5.72 -11.20
N GLU A 84 -23.43 5.50 -12.51
CA GLU A 84 -24.05 4.30 -13.11
C GLU A 84 -23.35 2.99 -12.67
N ASP A 85 -22.06 3.06 -12.35
CA ASP A 85 -21.25 1.93 -11.90
C ASP A 85 -21.40 1.64 -10.39
N LEU A 86 -22.26 2.38 -9.66
CA LEU A 86 -22.39 2.28 -8.20
C LEU A 86 -22.72 0.87 -7.68
N GLU A 87 -23.61 0.15 -8.37
CA GLU A 87 -24.06 -1.21 -7.99
C GLU A 87 -23.26 -2.33 -8.67
N LYS A 88 -22.30 -1.95 -9.52
CA LYS A 88 -21.47 -2.90 -10.26
C LYS A 88 -20.64 -3.75 -9.29
N TYR A 89 -20.57 -5.05 -9.55
CA TYR A 89 -19.88 -6.05 -8.73
C TYR A 89 -20.50 -6.35 -7.35
N VAL A 90 -21.72 -5.87 -7.05
CA VAL A 90 -22.48 -6.35 -5.88
C VAL A 90 -22.83 -7.84 -6.05
N LEU A 91 -23.18 -8.23 -7.28
CA LEU A 91 -23.35 -9.61 -7.70
C LEU A 91 -22.36 -9.92 -8.84
N CYS A 92 -22.01 -11.18 -9.02
CA CYS A 92 -21.31 -11.61 -10.23
C CYS A 92 -22.24 -11.50 -11.43
N ASP A 93 -21.68 -11.16 -12.58
CA ASP A 93 -22.42 -11.27 -13.85
C ASP A 93 -22.83 -12.73 -14.02
N THR A 94 -24.12 -13.00 -14.13
CA THR A 94 -24.59 -14.36 -14.42
C THR A 94 -24.40 -14.60 -15.90
N ASP A 95 -23.54 -15.55 -16.25
CA ASP A 95 -23.41 -16.08 -17.62
C ASP A 95 -24.76 -16.68 -18.03
N GLY A 96 -25.62 -15.85 -18.63
CA GLY A 96 -26.93 -16.23 -19.15
C GLY A 96 -28.06 -16.21 -18.11
N ASP A 97 -28.65 -15.03 -17.90
CA ASP A 97 -30.11 -14.95 -17.95
C ASP A 97 -30.47 -13.83 -18.93
N SER A 98 -30.77 -14.25 -20.15
CA SER A 98 -31.47 -13.44 -21.14
C SER A 98 -32.79 -12.96 -20.55
N GLU A 99 -33.02 -11.66 -20.62
CA GLU A 99 -34.35 -11.02 -20.55
C GLU A 99 -35.21 -11.40 -19.34
N GLN A 100 -35.29 -10.49 -18.37
CA GLN A 100 -36.57 -9.88 -18.03
C GLN A 100 -36.37 -8.60 -17.23
N GLY A 101 -36.76 -7.48 -17.84
CA GLY A 101 -36.93 -6.23 -17.11
C GLY A 101 -37.93 -6.43 -15.98
N VAL A 102 -37.47 -6.24 -14.75
CA VAL A 102 -38.39 -5.98 -13.64
C VAL A 102 -38.65 -4.48 -13.63
N ASN A 103 -39.71 -4.10 -14.34
CA ASN A 103 -40.36 -2.83 -14.18
C ASN A 103 -40.97 -2.78 -12.77
N THR A 104 -40.34 -2.09 -11.82
CA THR A 104 -41.01 -1.65 -10.59
C THR A 104 -41.31 -0.16 -10.68
N ASN A 105 -42.38 0.17 -11.40
CA ASN A 105 -43.21 1.30 -11.00
C ASN A 105 -43.81 0.99 -9.62
N GLY A 106 -43.53 1.85 -8.65
CA GLY A 106 -44.09 1.85 -7.30
C GLY A 106 -43.53 3.01 -6.50
#